data_AF-A0AAN7DA01-F1
#
_entry.id   AF-A0AAN7DA01-F1
#
_cell.length_a   1.000
_cell.length_b   1.000
_cell.length_c   1.000
_cell.angle_alpha   90.00
_cell.angle_beta   90.00
_cell.angle_gamma   90.00
#
_symmetry.space_group_name_H-M   'P 1'
#
loop_
_entity.id
_entity.type
_entity.pdbx_description
1 polymer ?
#
loop_
_entity_poly.entity_id
_entity_poly.type
_entity_poly.pdbx_seq_one_letter_code
_entity_poly.pdbx_strand_id
1 'polypeptide(L)'
;MKHRYNVLATRYALRADTLPDDCLLVLLRRGLLYTRLDRFICQNPLYLTLPDPPPFTTAGLTEVFDSYWQDQVDHQLAAAAVSGTQTLLRACRRSVSRPDPILYLPIGRSARSRLVRWRLGRFTNMREECPCVMGDFISRNHFLTCRALDRTLLDALPVAPPGIHRIDYALNCLPVKASDGPPSYWSALLALLHAIDCLVHPAGCHPC
;
A
#
# COMPACT_ATOMS: atom_id res chain seq x y z
N MET A 1 -8.67 6.99 -4.31
CA MET A 1 -8.74 8.32 -4.93
C MET A 1 -9.46 9.36 -4.06
N LYS A 2 -10.59 9.04 -3.39
CA LYS A 2 -11.34 10.00 -2.54
C LYS A 2 -10.55 10.57 -1.34
N HIS A 3 -9.66 9.80 -0.70
CA HIS A 3 -8.93 10.27 0.49
C HIS A 3 -8.04 11.50 0.23
N ARG A 4 -7.16 11.44 -0.78
CA ARG A 4 -6.26 12.56 -1.12
C ARG A 4 -7.06 13.82 -1.50
N TYR A 5 -8.19 13.64 -2.17
CA TYR A 5 -9.11 14.72 -2.47
C TYR A 5 -9.69 15.35 -1.18
N ASN A 6 -10.17 14.53 -0.24
CA ASN A 6 -10.69 15.00 1.04
C ASN A 6 -9.62 15.76 1.85
N VAL A 7 -8.39 15.25 1.91
CA VAL A 7 -7.27 15.92 2.62
C VAL A 7 -6.94 17.28 2.02
N LEU A 8 -6.85 17.37 0.69
CA LEU A 8 -6.57 18.64 0.00
C LEU A 8 -7.72 19.63 0.18
N ALA A 9 -8.96 19.16 0.08
CA ALA A 9 -10.14 19.98 0.29
C ALA A 9 -10.25 20.49 1.74
N THR A 10 -10.02 19.65 2.74
CA THR A 10 -10.02 20.03 4.15
C THR A 10 -8.93 21.04 4.47
N ARG A 11 -7.70 20.85 3.96
CA ARG A 11 -6.62 21.83 4.10
C ARG A 11 -6.96 23.16 3.46
N TYR A 12 -7.62 23.15 2.31
CA TYR A 12 -8.05 24.35 1.63
C TYR A 12 -9.14 25.10 2.41
N ALA A 13 -10.12 24.38 2.95
CA ALA A 13 -11.18 24.96 3.79
C ALA A 13 -10.62 25.60 5.08
N LEU A 14 -9.76 24.88 5.81
CA LEU A 14 -9.09 25.42 7.01
C LEU A 14 -8.25 26.67 6.72
N ARG A 15 -7.61 26.73 5.55
CA ARG A 15 -6.88 27.92 5.12
C ARG A 15 -7.84 29.06 4.80
N ALA A 16 -8.96 28.78 4.13
CA ALA A 16 -9.94 29.80 3.78
C ALA A 16 -10.56 30.46 5.01
N ASP A 17 -10.74 29.73 6.11
CA ASP A 17 -11.32 30.25 7.36
C ASP A 17 -10.30 31.01 8.24
N THR A 18 -9.00 30.87 7.97
CA THR A 18 -7.92 31.57 8.70
C THR A 18 -7.34 32.76 7.92
N LEU A 19 -7.88 33.06 6.73
CA LEU A 19 -7.47 34.23 5.95
C LEU A 19 -8.00 35.54 6.57
N PRO A 20 -7.22 36.62 6.53
CA PRO A 20 -7.71 37.93 6.97
C PRO A 20 -8.81 38.47 6.04
N ASP A 21 -9.67 39.33 6.60
CA ASP A 21 -10.91 39.82 5.97
C ASP A 21 -10.70 40.62 4.68
N ASP A 22 -9.50 41.17 4.50
CA ASP A 22 -9.07 41.97 3.34
C ASP A 22 -8.59 41.12 2.16
N CYS A 23 -8.41 39.81 2.35
CA CYS A 23 -8.02 38.91 1.28
C CYS A 23 -9.11 38.84 0.21
N LEU A 24 -8.70 38.90 -1.07
CA LEU A 24 -9.58 38.81 -2.24
C LEU A 24 -10.56 37.63 -2.14
N LEU A 25 -10.11 36.50 -1.61
CA LEU A 25 -10.94 35.30 -1.46
C LEU A 25 -12.07 35.49 -0.43
N VAL A 26 -11.83 36.20 0.66
CA VAL A 26 -12.83 36.51 1.69
C VAL A 26 -13.82 37.54 1.17
N LEU A 27 -13.33 38.57 0.48
CA LEU A 27 -14.16 39.59 -0.17
C LEU A 27 -15.08 38.99 -1.25
N LEU A 28 -14.55 38.08 -2.09
CA LEU A 28 -15.33 37.37 -3.09
C LEU A 28 -16.31 36.37 -2.47
N ARG A 29 -15.95 35.69 -1.37
CA ARG A 29 -16.84 34.74 -0.67
C ARG A 29 -18.15 35.40 -0.23
N ARG A 30 -18.10 36.65 0.23
CA ARG A 30 -19.29 37.43 0.63
C ARG A 30 -20.24 37.75 -0.53
N GLY A 31 -19.72 37.82 -1.76
CA GLY A 31 -20.51 38.11 -2.97
C GLY A 31 -21.00 36.86 -3.73
N LEU A 32 -20.52 35.67 -3.36
CA LEU A 32 -20.88 34.41 -4.02
C LEU A 32 -22.01 33.73 -3.23
N LEU A 33 -23.22 33.77 -3.79
CA LEU A 33 -24.45 33.21 -3.17
C LEU A 33 -24.37 31.71 -2.85
N TYR A 34 -23.46 30.98 -3.49
CA TYR A 34 -23.17 29.57 -3.23
C TYR A 34 -21.73 29.28 -3.64
N THR A 35 -20.80 29.24 -2.69
CA THR A 35 -19.46 28.76 -3.02
C THR A 35 -19.48 27.24 -3.10
N ARG A 36 -18.82 26.66 -4.11
CA ARG A 36 -18.59 25.20 -4.13
C ARG A 36 -17.92 24.73 -2.84
N LEU A 37 -17.12 25.60 -2.23
CA LEU A 37 -16.48 25.48 -0.93
C LEU A 37 -17.48 25.11 0.18
N ASP A 38 -18.56 25.86 0.38
CA ASP A 38 -19.53 25.59 1.44
C ASP A 38 -20.24 24.25 1.24
N ARG A 39 -20.60 23.93 -0.01
CA ARG A 39 -21.14 22.60 -0.35
C ARG A 39 -20.12 21.48 -0.05
N PHE A 40 -18.84 21.70 -0.30
CA PHE A 40 -17.80 20.72 -0.02
C PHE A 40 -17.53 20.56 1.47
N ILE A 41 -17.52 21.64 2.24
CA ILE A 41 -17.38 21.62 3.70
C ILE A 41 -18.47 20.75 4.32
N CYS A 42 -19.73 20.92 3.89
CA CYS A 42 -20.87 20.13 4.38
C CYS A 42 -20.84 18.66 3.94
N GLN A 43 -20.07 18.30 2.90
CA GLN A 43 -20.07 16.95 2.32
C GLN A 43 -18.78 16.17 2.60
N ASN A 44 -17.71 16.83 3.03
CA ASN A 44 -16.42 16.17 3.24
C ASN A 44 -16.38 15.52 4.62
N PRO A 45 -16.43 14.18 4.71
CA PRO A 45 -16.45 13.48 5.99
C PRO A 45 -15.21 13.77 6.84
N LEU A 46 -14.04 13.98 6.23
CA LEU A 46 -12.81 14.33 6.95
C LEU A 46 -12.92 15.69 7.64
N TYR A 47 -13.59 16.65 6.99
CA TYR A 47 -13.79 17.98 7.55
C TYR A 47 -14.76 17.93 8.73
N LEU A 48 -15.85 17.17 8.61
CA LEU A 48 -16.85 17.01 9.66
C LEU A 48 -16.32 16.26 10.90
N THR A 49 -15.27 15.46 10.76
CA THR A 49 -14.61 14.77 11.89
C THR A 49 -13.54 15.61 12.59
N LEU A 50 -13.26 16.83 12.15
CA LEU A 50 -12.28 17.69 12.82
C LEU A 50 -12.79 18.09 14.21
N PRO A 51 -11.91 18.12 15.22
CA PRO A 51 -12.25 18.69 16.52
C PRO A 51 -12.46 20.21 16.39
N ASP A 52 -13.36 20.76 17.21
CA ASP A 52 -13.61 22.19 17.30
C ASP A 52 -13.11 22.70 18.67
N PRO A 53 -12.07 23.56 18.74
CA PRO A 53 -11.36 24.19 17.62
C PRO A 53 -10.38 23.24 16.89
N PRO A 54 -10.11 23.49 15.59
CA PRO A 54 -9.20 22.66 14.81
C PRO A 54 -7.75 22.78 15.31
N PRO A 55 -6.91 21.75 15.12
CA PRO A 55 -5.51 21.81 15.55
C PRO A 55 -4.77 22.92 14.80
N PHE A 56 -4.17 23.84 15.55
CA PHE A 56 -3.39 24.96 14.98
C PHE A 56 -2.05 24.51 14.38
N THR A 57 -1.53 23.34 14.79
CA THR A 57 -0.23 22.84 14.33
C THR A 57 -0.38 21.89 13.14
N THR A 58 0.57 21.97 12.20
CA THR A 58 0.61 21.04 11.05
C THR A 58 0.79 19.58 11.49
N ALA A 59 1.50 19.35 12.60
CA ALA A 59 1.65 18.03 13.20
C ALA A 59 0.31 17.46 13.69
N GLY A 60 -0.46 18.23 14.46
CA GLY A 60 -1.78 17.81 14.96
C GLY A 60 -2.77 17.54 13.84
N LEU A 61 -2.78 18.36 12.78
CA LEU A 61 -3.60 18.10 11.60
C LEU A 61 -3.20 16.81 10.87
N THR A 62 -1.91 16.51 10.81
CA THR A 62 -1.42 15.28 10.17
C THR A 62 -1.84 14.05 10.96
N GLU A 63 -1.80 14.13 12.29
CA GLU A 63 -2.27 13.06 13.19
C GLU A 63 -3.77 12.79 13.02
N VAL A 64 -4.60 13.84 12.91
CA VAL A 64 -6.04 13.68 12.65
C VAL A 64 -6.30 13.05 11.28
N PHE A 65 -5.54 13.43 10.25
CA PHE A 65 -5.68 12.84 8.91
C PHE A 65 -5.24 11.38 8.88
N ASP A 66 -4.16 11.04 9.58
CA ASP A 66 -3.68 9.67 9.69
C ASP A 66 -4.67 8.80 10.47
N SER A 67 -5.25 9.32 11.55
CA SER A 67 -6.28 8.66 12.36
C SER A 67 -7.56 8.40 11.54
N TYR A 68 -8.10 9.43 10.88
CA TYR A 68 -9.28 9.28 10.02
C TYR A 68 -9.06 8.24 8.91
N TRP A 69 -7.88 8.25 8.31
CA TRP A 69 -7.55 7.27 7.28
C TRP A 69 -7.47 5.86 7.86
N GLN A 70 -6.88 5.70 9.03
CA GLN A 70 -6.79 4.41 9.72
C GLN A 70 -8.19 3.86 10.03
N ASP A 71 -9.11 4.68 10.53
CA ASP A 71 -10.50 4.31 10.76
C ASP A 71 -11.22 3.85 9.48
N GLN A 72 -11.00 4.55 8.36
CA GLN A 72 -11.57 4.16 7.06
C GLN A 72 -11.04 2.80 6.59
N VAL A 73 -9.76 2.53 6.81
CA VAL A 73 -9.15 1.24 6.50
C VAL A 73 -9.73 0.15 7.41
N ASP A 74 -9.84 0.40 8.71
CA ASP A 74 -10.36 -0.56 9.67
C ASP A 74 -11.85 -0.87 9.40
N HIS A 75 -12.66 0.11 9.02
CA HIS A 75 -14.03 -0.10 8.54
C HIS A 75 -14.09 -0.96 7.27
N GLN A 76 -13.21 -0.72 6.29
CA GLN A 76 -13.16 -1.55 5.08
C GLN A 76 -12.71 -2.98 5.39
N LEU A 77 -11.78 -3.16 6.34
CA LEU A 77 -11.32 -4.47 6.79
C LEU A 77 -12.42 -5.23 7.55
N ALA A 78 -13.19 -4.56 8.40
CA ALA A 78 -14.33 -5.12 9.09
C ALA A 78 -15.42 -5.55 8.10
N ALA A 79 -15.73 -4.71 7.10
CA ALA A 79 -16.67 -5.06 6.03
C ALA A 79 -16.17 -6.24 5.18
N ALA A 80 -14.87 -6.29 4.86
CA ALA A 80 -14.26 -7.40 4.14
C ALA A 80 -14.24 -8.71 4.96
N ALA A 81 -14.18 -8.63 6.30
CA ALA A 81 -14.28 -9.77 7.22
C ALA A 81 -15.60 -10.51 7.04
N VAL A 82 -16.68 -9.74 6.95
CA VAL A 82 -18.04 -10.26 6.76
C VAL A 82 -18.22 -10.84 5.35
N SER A 83 -17.52 -10.29 4.36
CA SER A 83 -17.62 -10.74 2.95
C SER A 83 -16.64 -11.86 2.56
N GLY A 84 -15.77 -12.34 3.47
CA GLY A 84 -14.81 -13.43 3.19
C GLY A 84 -13.68 -13.08 2.21
N THR A 85 -13.48 -11.81 1.87
CA THR A 85 -12.46 -11.33 0.91
C THR A 85 -11.17 -10.86 1.59
N GLN A 86 -10.95 -11.28 2.84
CA GLN A 86 -9.77 -10.92 3.61
C GLN A 86 -8.55 -11.73 3.20
N THR A 87 -7.72 -11.20 2.30
CA THR A 87 -6.30 -11.59 2.32
C THR A 87 -5.32 -10.57 1.76
N LEU A 88 -5.75 -9.47 1.12
CA LEU A 88 -4.80 -8.67 0.33
C LEU A 88 -4.40 -7.33 0.93
N LEU A 89 -5.25 -6.64 1.70
CA LEU A 89 -4.95 -5.24 2.08
C LEU A 89 -3.98 -5.12 3.27
N ARG A 90 -4.18 -5.90 4.35
CA ARG A 90 -3.32 -5.85 5.55
C ARG A 90 -2.03 -6.66 5.41
N ALA A 91 -2.06 -7.76 4.65
CA ALA A 91 -0.85 -8.51 4.30
C ALA A 91 0.13 -7.67 3.45
N CYS A 92 -0.38 -6.63 2.77
CA CYS A 92 0.43 -5.75 1.93
C CYS A 92 1.14 -4.62 2.66
N ARG A 93 0.76 -4.18 3.88
CA ARG A 93 1.37 -2.99 4.51
C ARG A 93 1.34 -3.02 6.05
N ARG A 94 2.50 -2.76 6.68
CA ARG A 94 2.65 -2.56 8.15
C ARG A 94 2.15 -1.19 8.64
N SER A 95 2.17 -0.15 7.79
CA SER A 95 1.50 1.14 8.02
C SER A 95 1.15 1.81 6.70
N VAL A 96 0.09 2.62 6.68
CA VAL A 96 -0.37 3.31 5.45
C VAL A 96 0.11 4.76 5.35
N SER A 97 0.69 5.30 6.44
CA SER A 97 1.22 6.66 6.50
C SER A 97 2.52 6.85 5.69
N ARG A 98 3.16 5.76 5.24
CA ARG A 98 4.46 5.82 4.55
C ARG A 98 4.44 5.17 3.17
N PRO A 99 5.19 5.71 2.20
CA PRO A 99 5.41 5.04 0.91
C PRO A 99 5.98 3.63 1.10
N ASP A 100 5.54 2.67 0.28
CA ASP A 100 6.04 1.29 0.33
C ASP A 100 7.56 1.28 0.07
N PRO A 101 8.35 0.54 0.87
CA PRO A 101 9.80 0.41 0.67
C PRO A 101 10.23 0.03 -0.75
N ILE A 102 9.40 -0.71 -1.48
CA ILE A 102 9.64 -1.09 -2.88
C ILE A 102 9.79 0.14 -3.80
N LEU A 103 9.25 1.30 -3.42
CA LEU A 103 9.28 2.51 -4.22
C LEU A 103 10.60 3.27 -4.15
N TYR A 104 11.33 3.18 -3.02
CA TYR A 104 12.57 3.93 -2.82
C TYR A 104 13.82 3.05 -2.72
N LEU A 105 13.70 1.74 -2.52
CA LEU A 105 14.84 0.83 -2.60
C LEU A 105 15.43 0.83 -4.01
N PRO A 106 16.77 0.82 -4.15
CA PRO A 106 17.42 0.83 -5.45
C PRO A 106 17.18 -0.50 -6.17
N ILE A 107 16.29 -0.50 -7.16
CA ILE A 107 15.96 -1.67 -8.00
C ILE A 107 15.56 -1.27 -9.42
N GLY A 108 15.81 -2.18 -10.36
CA GLY A 108 15.34 -2.08 -11.74
C GLY A 108 13.82 -2.09 -11.86
N ARG A 109 13.32 -1.57 -12.99
CA ARG A 109 11.86 -1.47 -13.28
C ARG A 109 11.17 -2.84 -13.31
N SER A 110 11.83 -3.85 -13.86
CA SER A 110 11.31 -5.24 -13.94
C SER A 110 11.17 -5.86 -12.55
N ALA A 111 12.21 -5.78 -11.72
CA ALA A 111 12.21 -6.23 -10.33
C ALA A 111 11.11 -5.54 -9.51
N ARG A 112 10.95 -4.21 -9.68
CA ARG A 112 9.86 -3.45 -9.04
C ARG A 112 8.48 -3.96 -9.45
N SER A 113 8.28 -4.21 -10.74
CA SER A 113 7.02 -4.77 -11.25
C SER A 113 6.70 -6.13 -10.64
N ARG A 114 7.70 -7.02 -10.51
CA ARG A 114 7.56 -8.31 -9.82
C ARG A 114 7.16 -8.12 -8.35
N LEU A 115 7.81 -7.25 -7.60
CA LEU A 115 7.45 -7.02 -6.20
C LEU A 115 6.00 -6.52 -6.04
N VAL A 116 5.58 -5.58 -6.89
CA VAL A 116 4.21 -5.04 -6.88
C VAL A 116 3.19 -6.12 -7.26
N ARG A 117 3.44 -6.87 -8.32
CA ARG A 117 2.56 -7.98 -8.74
C ARG A 117 2.43 -9.03 -7.63
N TRP A 118 3.52 -9.32 -6.91
CA TRP A 118 3.50 -10.29 -5.81
C TRP A 118 2.62 -9.80 -4.65
N ARG A 119 2.81 -8.56 -4.20
CA ARG A 119 1.98 -7.96 -3.16
C ARG A 119 0.50 -7.97 -3.54
N LEU A 120 0.18 -7.61 -4.79
CA LEU A 120 -1.20 -7.59 -5.27
C LEU A 120 -1.83 -8.98 -5.49
N GLY A 121 -1.11 -10.08 -5.20
CA GLY A 121 -1.59 -11.43 -5.46
C GLY A 121 -1.74 -11.77 -6.94
N ARG A 122 -1.11 -10.99 -7.84
CA ARG A 122 -1.23 -11.14 -9.30
C ARG A 122 -0.18 -12.07 -9.92
N PHE A 123 0.48 -12.88 -9.10
CA PHE A 123 1.44 -13.89 -9.57
C PHE A 123 0.80 -15.23 -9.91
N THR A 124 -0.34 -15.54 -9.30
CA THR A 124 -0.92 -16.88 -9.39
C THR A 124 -2.20 -16.80 -10.19
N ASN A 125 -2.17 -17.31 -11.41
CA ASN A 125 -3.38 -17.76 -12.08
C ASN A 125 -3.59 -19.19 -11.60
N MET A 126 -4.55 -19.41 -10.69
CA MET A 126 -4.82 -20.69 -9.99
C MET A 126 -5.34 -21.81 -10.93
N ARG A 127 -4.99 -21.76 -12.22
CA ARG A 127 -5.47 -22.62 -13.30
C ARG A 127 -4.35 -23.33 -14.05
N GLU A 128 -3.09 -22.92 -13.88
CA GLU A 128 -1.95 -23.51 -14.57
C GLU A 128 -1.24 -24.51 -13.66
N GLU A 129 -0.90 -25.67 -14.21
CA GLU A 129 -0.12 -26.70 -13.52
C GLU A 129 1.35 -26.27 -13.46
N CYS A 130 1.97 -26.48 -12.30
CA CYS A 130 3.39 -26.20 -12.15
C CYS A 130 4.19 -27.27 -12.90
N PRO A 131 5.22 -26.90 -13.69
CA PRO A 131 6.10 -27.87 -14.35
C PRO A 131 6.99 -28.65 -13.37
N CYS A 132 6.86 -28.42 -12.05
CA CYS A 132 7.52 -29.28 -11.08
C CYS A 132 6.90 -30.69 -11.13
N VAL A 133 7.73 -31.70 -10.90
CA VAL A 133 7.40 -33.14 -11.01
C VAL A 133 6.18 -33.59 -10.18
N MET A 134 5.68 -32.74 -9.28
CA MET A 134 4.54 -33.05 -8.41
C MET A 134 3.17 -32.80 -9.05
N GLY A 135 3.07 -32.08 -10.17
CA GLY A 135 1.78 -31.84 -10.86
C GLY A 135 0.79 -30.97 -10.08
N ASP A 136 1.27 -30.18 -9.10
CA ASP A 136 0.43 -29.27 -8.33
C ASP A 136 0.11 -27.99 -9.12
N PHE A 137 -1.06 -27.41 -8.89
CA PHE A 137 -1.41 -26.10 -9.43
C PHE A 137 -0.53 -24.98 -8.86
N ILE A 138 -0.20 -24.02 -9.73
CA ILE A 138 0.53 -22.81 -9.36
C ILE A 138 -0.29 -22.00 -8.35
N SER A 139 0.13 -22.05 -7.08
CA SER A 139 -0.43 -21.27 -5.99
C SER A 139 0.69 -20.63 -5.15
N ARG A 140 0.34 -19.63 -4.35
CA ARG A 140 1.34 -18.91 -3.54
C ARG A 140 2.04 -19.86 -2.57
N ASN A 141 1.26 -20.70 -1.88
CA ASN A 141 1.78 -21.69 -0.95
C ASN A 141 2.61 -22.77 -1.64
N HIS A 142 2.26 -23.14 -2.87
CA HIS A 142 3.04 -24.10 -3.65
C HIS A 142 4.49 -23.63 -3.86
N PHE A 143 4.74 -22.31 -4.06
CA PHE A 143 6.10 -21.81 -4.24
C PHE A 143 7.02 -22.04 -3.03
N LEU A 144 6.49 -22.27 -1.83
CA LEU A 144 7.31 -22.61 -0.66
C LEU A 144 7.86 -24.05 -0.71
N THR A 145 7.19 -24.94 -1.43
CA THR A 145 7.56 -26.37 -1.51
C THR A 145 7.98 -26.80 -2.92
N CYS A 146 7.79 -25.93 -3.92
CA CYS A 146 8.09 -26.15 -5.33
C CYS A 146 9.54 -26.58 -5.55
N ARG A 147 9.75 -27.72 -6.19
CA ARG A 147 11.10 -28.24 -6.51
C ARG A 147 11.77 -27.53 -7.69
N ALA A 148 11.00 -26.77 -8.47
CA ALA A 148 11.54 -25.99 -9.58
C ALA A 148 12.18 -24.67 -9.12
N LEU A 149 12.00 -24.30 -7.84
CA LEU A 149 12.64 -23.14 -7.23
C LEU A 149 13.84 -23.57 -6.40
N ASP A 150 14.89 -22.75 -6.41
CA ASP A 150 16.05 -22.94 -5.57
C ASP A 150 15.68 -22.67 -4.09
N ARG A 151 15.76 -23.73 -3.28
CA ARG A 151 15.45 -23.68 -1.85
C ARG A 151 16.42 -22.79 -1.08
N THR A 152 17.66 -22.63 -1.53
CA THR A 152 18.65 -21.78 -0.86
C THR A 152 18.22 -20.31 -0.88
N LEU A 153 17.53 -19.87 -1.94
CA LEU A 153 16.96 -18.53 -2.02
C LEU A 153 15.82 -18.32 -1.01
N LEU A 154 15.02 -19.36 -0.80
CA LEU A 154 13.95 -19.35 0.21
C LEU A 154 14.55 -19.34 1.62
N ASP A 155 15.62 -20.10 1.85
CA ASP A 155 16.30 -20.20 3.14
C ASP A 155 17.04 -18.93 3.54
N ALA A 156 17.50 -18.16 2.57
CA ALA A 156 18.06 -16.83 2.80
C ALA A 156 17.02 -15.80 3.30
N LEU A 157 15.71 -16.06 3.12
CA LEU A 157 14.67 -15.17 3.63
C LEU A 157 14.49 -15.33 5.15
N PRO A 158 14.06 -14.26 5.86
CA PRO A 158 13.78 -14.34 7.28
C PRO A 158 12.69 -15.39 7.57
N VAL A 159 12.85 -16.12 8.68
CA VAL A 159 11.92 -17.17 9.10
C VAL A 159 10.59 -16.54 9.49
N ALA A 160 9.51 -16.99 8.83
CA ALA A 160 8.18 -16.46 9.09
C ALA A 160 7.52 -17.14 10.31
N PRO A 161 6.72 -16.39 11.09
CA PRO A 161 5.84 -16.96 12.09
C PRO A 161 4.85 -17.99 11.50
N PRO A 162 4.35 -18.94 12.31
CA PRO A 162 3.37 -19.92 11.83
C PRO A 162 2.12 -19.23 11.26
N GLY A 163 1.64 -19.73 10.12
CA GLY A 163 0.48 -19.17 9.43
C GLY A 163 0.77 -17.95 8.53
N ILE A 164 2.00 -17.47 8.47
CA ILE A 164 2.40 -16.35 7.59
C ILE A 164 3.26 -16.87 6.43
N HIS A 165 2.94 -16.44 5.21
CA HIS A 165 3.71 -16.80 4.03
C HIS A 165 5.12 -16.18 4.07
N ARG A 166 6.18 -16.97 3.85
CA ARG A 166 7.58 -16.55 4.06
C ARG A 166 7.99 -15.34 3.23
N ILE A 167 7.58 -15.30 1.95
CA ILE A 167 7.85 -14.15 1.06
C ILE A 167 7.13 -12.89 1.55
N ASP A 168 5.90 -13.01 2.08
CA ASP A 168 5.16 -11.86 2.58
C ASP A 168 5.76 -11.32 3.87
N TYR A 169 6.23 -12.22 4.74
CA TYR A 169 6.98 -11.84 5.92
C TYR A 169 8.26 -11.08 5.56
N ALA A 170 9.04 -11.59 4.60
CA ALA A 170 10.24 -10.90 4.10
C ALA A 170 9.92 -9.50 3.56
N LEU A 171 8.85 -9.35 2.77
CA LEU A 171 8.40 -8.05 2.26
C LEU A 171 7.93 -7.08 3.36
N ASN A 172 7.42 -7.62 4.45
CA ASN A 172 7.00 -6.81 5.60
C ASN A 172 8.18 -6.42 6.50
N CYS A 173 9.31 -7.13 6.41
CA CYS A 173 10.57 -6.82 7.08
C CYS A 173 11.50 -5.90 6.27
N LEU A 174 11.02 -5.32 5.17
CA LEU A 174 11.77 -4.30 4.44
C LEU A 174 12.00 -3.06 5.32
N PRO A 175 13.14 -2.37 5.14
CA PRO A 175 13.46 -1.16 5.89
C PRO A 175 12.36 -0.11 5.70
N VAL A 176 12.16 0.72 6.73
CA VAL A 176 11.15 1.78 6.69
C VAL A 176 11.74 3.09 6.17
N LYS A 177 13.06 3.24 6.22
CA LYS A 177 13.79 4.41 5.72
C LYS A 177 14.69 4.02 4.56
N ALA A 178 14.80 4.91 3.57
CA ALA A 178 15.71 4.73 2.45
C ALA A 178 17.19 4.68 2.89
N SER A 179 17.53 5.32 4.02
CA SER A 179 18.88 5.35 4.60
C SER A 179 19.39 3.98 5.04
N ASP A 180 18.49 3.05 5.37
CA ASP A 180 18.86 1.77 5.99
C ASP A 180 19.36 0.75 4.94
N GLY A 181 19.27 1.09 3.65
CA GLY A 181 19.76 0.26 2.56
C GLY A 181 18.97 -1.04 2.36
N PRO A 182 19.28 -1.82 1.31
CA PRO A 182 18.64 -3.11 1.10
C PRO A 182 19.06 -4.13 2.17
N PRO A 183 18.15 -4.96 2.68
CA PRO A 183 18.49 -6.00 3.64
C PRO A 183 19.38 -7.09 3.01
N SER A 184 20.07 -7.88 3.84
CA SER A 184 20.98 -8.95 3.37
C SER A 184 20.31 -9.98 2.45
N TYR A 185 19.03 -10.26 2.65
CA TYR A 185 18.24 -11.20 1.85
C TYR A 185 17.64 -10.57 0.58
N TRP A 186 17.91 -9.29 0.29
CA TRP A 186 17.26 -8.56 -0.80
C TRP A 186 17.55 -9.18 -2.16
N SER A 187 18.80 -9.54 -2.44
CA SER A 187 19.20 -10.21 -3.67
C SER A 187 18.49 -11.57 -3.85
N ALA A 188 18.43 -12.37 -2.77
CA ALA A 188 17.74 -13.65 -2.77
C ALA A 188 16.24 -13.51 -3.03
N LEU A 189 15.60 -12.51 -2.40
CA LEU A 189 14.18 -12.20 -2.62
C LEU A 189 13.90 -11.82 -4.08
N LEU A 190 14.74 -10.98 -4.68
CA LEU A 190 14.58 -10.55 -6.08
C LEU A 190 14.80 -11.71 -7.06
N ALA A 191 15.80 -12.56 -6.81
CA ALA A 191 16.09 -13.75 -7.60
C ALA A 191 14.95 -14.77 -7.50
N LEU A 192 14.42 -15.00 -6.30
CA LEU A 192 13.29 -15.89 -6.07
C LEU A 192 12.05 -15.43 -6.82
N LEU A 193 11.70 -14.14 -6.72
CA LEU A 193 10.56 -13.58 -7.46
C LEU A 193 10.75 -13.62 -8.97
N HIS A 194 11.98 -13.52 -9.45
CA HIS A 194 12.28 -13.69 -10.88
C HIS A 194 12.08 -15.13 -11.33
N ALA A 195 12.58 -16.11 -10.56
CA ALA A 195 12.38 -17.53 -10.86
C ALA A 195 10.90 -17.90 -10.88
N ILE A 196 10.12 -17.40 -9.90
CA ILE A 196 8.67 -17.54 -9.87
C ILE A 196 8.04 -16.93 -11.13
N ASP A 197 8.46 -15.73 -11.54
CA ASP A 197 7.94 -15.08 -12.75
C ASP A 197 8.22 -15.89 -14.02
N CYS A 198 9.40 -16.52 -14.14
CA CYS A 198 9.71 -17.40 -15.26
C CYS A 198 8.88 -18.69 -15.24
N LEU A 199 8.57 -19.24 -14.05
CA LEU A 199 7.73 -20.43 -13.93
C LEU A 199 6.28 -20.15 -14.34
N VAL A 200 5.75 -18.97 -14.00
CA VAL A 200 4.39 -18.58 -14.35
C VAL A 200 4.30 -18.08 -15.79
N HIS A 201 5.33 -17.39 -16.29
CA HIS A 201 5.34 -16.79 -17.63
C HIS A 201 6.58 -17.25 -18.42
N PRO A 202 6.65 -18.52 -18.85
CA PRO A 202 7.83 -19.06 -19.53
C PRO A 202 8.17 -18.31 -20.84
N ALA A 203 7.17 -17.75 -21.52
CA ALA A 203 7.34 -16.96 -22.75
C ALA A 203 7.77 -15.49 -22.52
N GLY A 204 7.78 -15.01 -21.27
CA GLY A 204 8.02 -13.61 -20.92
C GLY A 204 9.37 -13.34 -20.23
N CYS A 205 10.21 -14.36 -20.03
CA CYS A 205 11.51 -14.17 -19.39
C CYS A 205 12.53 -13.55 -20.35
N HIS A 206 12.47 -12.22 -20.46
CA HIS A 206 13.57 -11.45 -21.02
C HIS A 206 14.71 -11.36 -19.98
N PRO A 207 15.96 -11.67 -20.37
CA PRO A 207 17.11 -11.42 -19.51
C PRO A 207 17.20 -9.91 -19.22
N CYS A 208 17.54 -9.59 -17.96
CA CYS A 208 17.76 -8.21 -17.51
C CYS A 208 19.07 -7.65 -18.09
#